data_AF-A0AAV2CB58-F1
#
_entry.id   AF-A0AAV2CB58-F1
#
_cell.length_a   1.000
_cell.length_b   1.000
_cell.length_c   1.000
_cell.angle_alpha   90.00
_cell.angle_beta   90.00
_cell.angle_gamma   90.00
#
_symmetry.space_group_name_H-M   'P 1'
#
loop_
_entity.id
_entity.type
_entity.pdbx_description
1 polymer ?
#
loop_
_entity_poly.entity_id
_entity_poly.type
_entity_poly.pdbx_seq_one_letter_code
_entity_poly.pdbx_strand_id
1 'polypeptide(L)' 'MKASPGFLHSIHNSPVKYDTTHSTKFLGLTVVSSPAWESSNYGEGMIIRVVDTGTWPESDSYGDHGMGPAPTR' A
#
# COMPACT_ATOMS: atom_id res chain seq x y z
N MET A 1 21.66 16.50 21.66
CA MET A 1 20.26 16.62 21.20
C MET A 1 19.26 16.71 22.33
N LYS A 2 19.27 15.85 23.37
CA LYS A 2 18.25 15.91 24.43
C LYS A 2 18.19 17.23 25.24
N ALA A 3 19.26 18.02 25.22
CA ALA A 3 19.35 19.30 25.92
C ALA A 3 19.25 20.53 24.99
N SER A 4 18.98 20.35 23.69
CA SER A 4 18.80 21.51 22.81
C SER A 4 17.42 22.14 23.02
N PRO A 5 17.31 23.48 23.00
CA PRO A 5 16.01 24.16 22.99
C PRO A 5 15.09 23.58 21.90
N GLY A 6 13.85 23.24 22.24
CA GLY A 6 12.86 22.65 21.32
C GLY A 6 12.89 21.12 21.20
N PHE A 7 13.76 20.42 21.93
CA PHE A 7 13.71 18.96 22.00
C PHE A 7 12.50 18.48 22.81
N LEU A 8 11.62 17.69 22.19
CA LEU A 8 10.43 17.11 22.84
C LEU A 8 10.64 15.65 23.25
N HIS A 9 11.01 14.79 22.31
CA HIS A 9 11.21 13.36 22.56
C HIS A 9 12.07 12.70 21.48
N SER A 10 12.63 11.52 21.78
CA SER A 10 13.35 10.68 20.82
C SER A 10 13.04 9.21 21.09
N ILE A 11 12.75 8.45 20.04
CA ILE A 11 12.53 7.00 20.11
C ILE A 11 13.72 6.31 19.43
N HIS A 12 14.17 5.18 19.98
CA HIS A 12 15.21 4.37 19.34
C HIS A 12 14.68 3.77 18.04
N ASN A 13 15.51 3.82 17.00
CA ASN A 13 15.21 3.14 15.76
C ASN A 13 15.28 1.62 15.98
N SER A 14 14.27 0.90 15.51
CA SER A 14 14.17 -0.56 15.63
C SER A 14 13.85 -1.16 14.27
N PRO A 15 14.47 -2.30 13.90
CA PRO A 15 14.16 -2.96 12.64
C PRO A 15 12.73 -3.55 12.67
N VAL A 16 12.04 -3.48 11.54
CA VAL A 16 10.74 -4.13 11.31
C VAL A 16 10.93 -5.39 10.47
N LYS A 17 10.08 -6.40 10.67
CA LYS A 17 10.05 -7.62 9.86
C LYS A 17 8.79 -7.62 9.00
N TYR A 18 8.88 -8.21 7.81
CA TYR A 18 7.72 -8.43 6.95
C TYR A 18 6.83 -9.54 7.52
N ASP A 19 5.53 -9.28 7.62
CA ASP A 19 4.59 -10.20 8.26
C ASP A 19 4.12 -11.33 7.32
N THR A 20 3.87 -11.05 6.03
CA THR A 20 3.39 -12.07 5.08
C THR A 20 3.77 -11.75 3.62
N THR A 21 3.93 -12.78 2.78
CA THR A 21 4.15 -12.66 1.31
C THR A 21 2.96 -13.15 0.47
N HIS A 22 1.90 -13.65 1.11
CA HIS A 22 0.73 -14.27 0.47
C HIS A 22 -0.59 -13.72 1.05
N SER A 23 -0.66 -12.40 1.27
CA SER A 23 -1.74 -11.73 2.00
C SER A 23 -3.12 -11.98 1.40
N THR A 24 -3.26 -11.96 0.07
CA THR A 24 -4.55 -12.16 -0.61
C THR A 24 -5.12 -13.55 -0.33
N LYS A 25 -4.28 -14.60 -0.45
CA LYS A 25 -4.66 -15.98 -0.12
C LYS A 25 -4.99 -16.14 1.35
N PHE A 26 -4.19 -15.55 2.25
CA PHE A 26 -4.45 -15.58 3.69
C PHE A 26 -5.81 -14.95 4.04
N LEU A 27 -6.17 -13.87 3.36
CA LEU A 27 -7.46 -13.16 3.53
C LEU A 27 -8.61 -13.79 2.74
N GLY A 28 -8.39 -14.87 1.99
CA GLY A 28 -9.42 -15.50 1.14
C GLY A 28 -9.87 -14.63 -0.04
N LEU A 29 -9.06 -13.66 -0.45
CA LEU A 29 -9.34 -12.80 -1.60
C LEU A 29 -8.86 -13.50 -2.88
N THR A 30 -9.81 -13.99 -3.70
CA THR A 30 -9.55 -14.71 -4.94
C THR A 30 -10.16 -14.01 -6.15
N VAL A 31 -9.50 -14.16 -7.32
CA VAL A 31 -9.86 -13.42 -8.55
C VAL A 31 -11.20 -13.89 -9.13
N VAL A 32 -11.60 -15.13 -8.83
CA VAL A 32 -12.79 -15.77 -9.41
C VAL A 32 -14.07 -15.40 -8.66
N SER A 33 -13.98 -15.18 -7.34
CA SER A 33 -15.11 -14.77 -6.53
C SER A 33 -14.60 -14.25 -5.19
N SER A 34 -14.46 -12.93 -5.09
CA SER A 34 -14.26 -12.28 -3.79
C SER A 34 -15.30 -11.17 -3.66
N PRO A 35 -16.34 -11.38 -2.82
CA PRO A 35 -17.37 -10.37 -2.60
C PRO A 35 -16.79 -9.02 -2.15
N ALA A 36 -15.65 -9.02 -1.44
CA ALA A 36 -14.96 -7.80 -1.03
C ALA A 36 -14.36 -7.02 -2.21
N TRP A 37 -13.80 -7.69 -3.22
CA TRP A 37 -13.28 -7.04 -4.42
C TRP A 37 -14.40 -6.53 -5.32
N GLU A 38 -15.44 -7.34 -5.54
CA GLU A 38 -16.58 -6.96 -6.36
C GLU A 38 -17.35 -5.77 -5.74
N SER A 39 -17.64 -5.80 -4.44
CA SER A 39 -18.37 -4.72 -3.75
C SER A 39 -17.59 -3.42 -3.63
N SER A 40 -16.25 -3.47 -3.64
CA SER A 40 -15.40 -2.28 -3.65
C SER A 40 -15.05 -1.80 -5.05
N ASN A 41 -15.59 -2.46 -6.09
CA ASN A 41 -15.21 -2.22 -7.48
C ASN A 41 -13.68 -2.24 -7.67
N TYR A 42 -13.03 -3.22 -7.04
CA TYR A 42 -11.58 -3.43 -7.05
C TYR A 42 -10.76 -2.21 -6.58
N GLY A 43 -11.37 -1.28 -5.84
CA GLY A 43 -10.73 -0.05 -5.38
C GLY A 43 -10.69 1.07 -6.43
N GLU A 44 -11.49 1.00 -7.50
CA GLU A 44 -11.61 2.10 -8.46
C GLU A 44 -11.89 3.42 -7.74
N GLY A 45 -11.13 4.46 -8.07
CA GLY A 45 -11.24 5.77 -7.43
C GLY A 45 -10.42 5.96 -6.15
N MET A 46 -9.86 4.90 -5.57
CA MET A 46 -9.08 4.99 -4.33
C MET A 46 -7.60 5.24 -4.61
N ILE A 47 -6.97 6.10 -3.81
CA ILE A 47 -5.53 6.39 -3.88
C ILE A 47 -4.86 5.87 -2.60
N ILE A 48 -3.98 4.89 -2.74
CA ILE A 48 -3.16 4.35 -1.65
C ILE A 48 -1.72 4.85 -1.84
N ARG A 49 -1.17 5.51 -0.82
CA ARG A 49 0.22 5.96 -0.81
C ARG A 49 1.08 4.98 -0.02
N VAL A 50 2.15 4.50 -0.62
CA VAL A 50 3.11 3.59 0.01
C VAL A 50 4.42 4.34 0.28
N VAL A 51 4.93 4.25 1.51
CA VAL A 51 6.25 4.78 1.89
C VAL A 51 7.23 3.62 1.92
N ASP A 52 8.03 3.50 0.86
CA ASP A 52 9.04 2.45 0.68
C ASP A 52 10.32 3.07 0.08
N THR A 53 11.29 2.23 -0.22
CA THR A 53 12.54 2.51 -0.92
C THR A 53 12.36 2.92 -2.39
N GLY A 54 11.19 2.69 -2.97
CA GLY A 54 10.85 3.06 -4.34
C GLY A 54 9.90 2.04 -4.99
N THR A 55 9.66 2.21 -6.29
CA THR A 55 8.91 1.26 -7.13
C THR A 55 9.70 0.98 -8.41
N TRP A 56 9.38 -0.12 -9.08
CA TRP A 56 9.87 -0.43 -10.43
C TRP A 56 8.73 -0.14 -11.43
N PRO A 57 8.61 1.10 -11.95
CA PRO A 57 7.44 1.49 -12.75
C PRO A 57 7.33 0.76 -14.09
N GLU A 58 8.42 0.19 -14.61
CA GLU A 58 8.43 -0.56 -15.87
C GLU A 58 7.91 -2.01 -15.72
N SER A 59 7.56 -2.45 -14.52
CA SER A 59 7.02 -3.80 -14.29
C SER A 59 5.57 -3.86 -14.76
N ASP A 60 5.17 -4.98 -15.36
CA ASP A 60 3.80 -5.23 -15.83
C ASP A 60 2.74 -5.04 -14.73
N SER A 61 3.13 -5.18 -13.46
CA SER A 61 2.24 -4.92 -12.31
C SER A 61 1.82 -3.45 -12.14
N TYR A 62 2.50 -2.51 -12.79
CA TYR A 62 2.16 -1.08 -12.78
C TYR A 62 1.51 -0.61 -14.10
N GLY A 63 1.18 -1.52 -15.01
CA GLY A 63 0.41 -1.20 -16.21
C GLY A 63 -1.02 -0.78 -15.87
N ASP A 64 -1.59 0.12 -16.67
CA ASP A 64 -2.94 0.69 -16.48
C ASP A 64 -4.02 -0.06 -17.28
N HIS A 65 -3.73 -1.26 -17.76
CA HIS A 65 -4.67 -2.07 -18.54
C HIS A 65 -5.92 -2.40 -17.72
N GLY A 66 -7.08 -1.96 -18.21
CA GLY A 66 -8.36 -2.16 -17.53
C GLY A 66 -8.65 -1.13 -16.43
N MET A 67 -7.79 -0.13 -16.22
CA MET A 67 -8.03 0.98 -15.30
C MET A 67 -8.87 2.07 -15.95
N GLY A 68 -9.79 2.66 -15.18
CA GLY A 68 -10.50 3.88 -15.55
C GLY A 68 -9.61 5.13 -15.50
N PRO A 69 -10.14 6.32 -15.87
CA PRO A 69 -9.40 7.57 -15.73
C PRO A 69 -9.05 7.86 -14.28
N ALA A 70 -7.95 8.58 -14.06
CA ALA A 70 -7.58 9.04 -12.72
C ALA A 70 -8.70 9.88 -12.09
N PRO A 71 -8.94 9.76 -10.77
CA PRO A 71 -9.96 10.55 -10.08
C PRO A 71 -9.72 12.06 -10.22
N THR A 72 -10.80 12.82 -10.38
CA THR A 72 -10.74 14.28 -10.38
C THR A 72 -10.61 14.82 -8.95
N ARG A 73 -9.98 15.99 -8.81
CA ARG A 73 -9.71 16.65 -7.53
C ARG A 73 -10.87 17.53 -7.08
#